data_AF-A0A6G1IEQ9-F1
#
_entry.id   AF-A0A6G1IEQ9-F1
#
_cell.length_a   1.000
_cell.length_b   1.000
_cell.length_c   1.000
_cell.angle_alpha   90.00
_cell.angle_beta   90.00
_cell.angle_gamma   90.00
#
_symmetry.space_group_name_H-M   'P 1'
#
loop_
_entity.id
_entity.type
_entity.pdbx_description
1 polymer ?
#
loop_
_entity_poly.entity_id
_entity_poly.type
_entity_poly.pdbx_seq_one_letter_code
_entity_poly.pdbx_strand_id
1 'polypeptide(L)'
;MTSNNQDHPSSPTAPGVELVNSVGASVVESPSPDATTGLTKVEKVGIRRAKRGYKIARQDNINIRRAEKERKRRSSNKGVTVYNEEDVPTGASPNPPSTEIQIPGQTKNSNEKSKAPAELKIKDLPTVRQIHDAMPTDGIEIKELAKKFPNHIDHTNVNLFSQIVKAIGTVETKLWIKPLSQLPEQEFFDKIIQEAKRPPPPKPKLQINETIEQMLQDIAKVTFSEPEELVRGASKILPKFFYRDYENSATLSTFTSKHTHVKHRMASNLRLHEENAFQAIGNFSPTRDLTCHRIERHLRWQQKKDPSSYISAFGDIGNAVRRAQFHYSFAQGTHIGERITITAIGTADLVPITVRGRLQETIVTWTVHKDGILTWKTTSGEKVEERDVEIPCWVHKKAVPEDETPISVEQLAASGADVWLSITELRLCNLKVPATKGHHYDG
;
A
#
# COMPACT_ATOMS: atom_id res chain seq x y z
N MET A 1 20.95 70.54 -37.90
CA MET A 1 22.09 69.73 -38.37
C MET A 1 21.94 68.36 -37.70
N THR A 2 21.09 67.48 -38.24
CA THR A 2 21.39 66.40 -39.20
C THR A 2 22.25 65.24 -38.64
N SER A 3 21.68 64.03 -38.78
CA SER A 3 22.28 62.69 -38.94
C SER A 3 23.06 62.08 -37.78
N ASN A 4 22.55 61.00 -37.16
CA ASN A 4 22.73 59.57 -37.52
C ASN A 4 24.15 59.03 -37.25
N ASN A 5 24.29 58.11 -36.29
CA ASN A 5 24.50 56.69 -36.62
C ASN A 5 24.39 55.80 -35.38
N GLN A 6 23.65 54.71 -35.54
CA GLN A 6 23.55 53.56 -34.65
C GLN A 6 24.75 52.64 -34.89
N ASP A 7 25.32 52.10 -33.82
CA ASP A 7 26.08 50.84 -33.86
C ASP A 7 25.72 50.03 -32.61
N HIS A 8 25.08 48.87 -32.83
CA HIS A 8 24.84 47.85 -31.83
C HIS A 8 25.96 46.79 -31.90
N PRO A 9 26.57 46.39 -30.78
CA PRO A 9 27.51 45.28 -30.78
C PRO A 9 26.77 43.94 -30.80
N SER A 10 27.12 43.13 -31.80
CA SER A 10 26.77 41.73 -31.99
C SER A 10 27.25 40.85 -30.83
N SER A 11 26.31 40.08 -30.25
CA SER A 11 26.59 39.04 -29.24
C SER A 11 27.19 37.78 -29.88
N PRO A 12 28.04 37.03 -29.14
CA PRO A 12 28.72 35.86 -29.66
C PRO A 12 27.82 34.61 -29.68
N THR A 13 27.94 33.89 -30.79
CA THR A 13 27.32 32.60 -31.10
C THR A 13 27.87 31.49 -30.18
N ALA A 14 26.97 30.76 -29.52
CA ALA A 14 27.31 29.55 -28.76
C ALA A 14 27.57 28.34 -29.69
N PRO A 15 28.48 27.42 -29.34
CA PRO A 15 28.79 26.25 -30.15
C PRO A 15 27.70 25.18 -30.06
N GLY A 16 27.47 24.52 -31.19
CA GLY A 16 26.44 23.52 -31.42
C GLY A 16 26.58 22.27 -30.55
N VAL A 17 25.43 21.81 -30.05
CA VAL A 17 25.26 20.50 -29.44
C VAL A 17 24.75 19.56 -30.51
N GLU A 18 25.55 18.54 -30.82
CA GLU A 18 25.16 17.40 -31.66
C GLU A 18 24.03 16.60 -30.98
N LEU A 19 22.92 16.46 -31.69
CA LEU A 19 21.84 15.54 -31.38
C LEU A 19 22.32 14.11 -31.64
N VAL A 20 22.68 13.39 -30.58
CA VAL A 20 22.86 11.94 -30.62
C VAL A 20 21.47 11.30 -30.66
N ASN A 21 21.23 10.55 -31.74
CA ASN A 21 19.97 9.86 -32.01
C ASN A 21 19.56 8.95 -30.85
N SER A 22 18.28 9.08 -30.48
CA SER A 22 17.60 8.33 -29.44
C SER A 22 17.51 6.84 -29.77
N VAL A 23 17.74 6.04 -28.73
CA VAL A 23 17.57 4.59 -28.70
C VAL A 23 16.08 4.27 -28.83
N GLY A 24 15.75 3.41 -29.79
CA GLY A 24 14.39 3.06 -30.17
C GLY A 24 13.59 2.41 -29.04
N ALA A 25 12.39 2.93 -28.82
CA ALA A 25 11.31 2.21 -28.16
C ALA A 25 10.87 1.06 -29.10
N SER A 26 11.17 -0.18 -28.73
CA SER A 26 10.62 -1.35 -29.42
C SER A 26 9.14 -1.45 -29.09
N VAL A 27 8.30 -1.07 -30.04
CA VAL A 27 6.87 -1.42 -30.04
C VAL A 27 6.79 -2.93 -30.20
N VAL A 28 6.48 -3.63 -29.11
CA VAL A 28 6.13 -5.06 -29.17
C VAL A 28 4.75 -5.13 -29.80
N GLU A 29 4.69 -5.57 -31.06
CA GLU A 29 3.43 -5.87 -31.74
C GLU A 29 2.61 -6.88 -30.93
N SER A 30 1.30 -6.64 -30.88
CA SER A 30 0.35 -7.46 -30.14
C SER A 30 0.29 -8.87 -30.76
N PRO A 31 0.42 -9.95 -29.97
CA PRO A 31 0.32 -11.29 -30.53
C PRO A 31 -1.11 -11.60 -30.97
N SER A 32 -1.20 -12.21 -32.14
CA SER A 32 -2.39 -12.83 -32.72
C SER A 32 -3.11 -13.77 -31.72
N PRO A 33 -4.46 -13.86 -31.73
CA PRO A 33 -5.25 -14.52 -30.69
C PRO A 33 -5.14 -16.05 -30.58
N ASP A 34 -4.22 -16.73 -31.28
CA ASP A 34 -4.11 -18.20 -31.28
C ASP A 34 -2.96 -18.81 -30.43
N ALA A 35 -2.27 -18.01 -29.61
CA ALA A 35 -1.15 -18.51 -28.79
C ALA A 35 -1.57 -19.01 -27.39
N THR A 36 -2.32 -20.11 -27.28
CA THR A 36 -2.52 -20.81 -25.97
C THR A 36 -1.49 -21.92 -25.68
N THR A 37 -0.49 -22.10 -26.54
CA THR A 37 0.46 -23.23 -26.47
C THR A 37 1.69 -22.99 -25.57
N GLY A 38 1.94 -21.76 -25.10
CA GLY A 38 3.19 -21.40 -24.38
C GLY A 38 3.21 -21.51 -22.85
N LEU A 39 2.10 -21.87 -22.17
CA LEU A 39 2.10 -21.87 -20.71
C LEU A 39 2.96 -23.00 -20.12
N THR A 40 3.82 -22.65 -19.17
CA THR A 40 4.63 -23.59 -18.40
C THR A 40 3.75 -24.55 -17.59
N LYS A 41 4.29 -25.72 -17.23
CA LYS A 41 3.56 -26.71 -16.41
C LYS A 41 3.10 -26.11 -15.08
N VAL A 42 3.88 -25.19 -14.50
CA VAL A 42 3.57 -24.50 -13.24
C VAL A 42 2.37 -23.56 -13.42
N GLU A 43 2.36 -22.73 -14.46
CA GLU A 43 1.23 -21.84 -14.76
C GLU A 43 -0.06 -22.61 -15.05
N LYS A 44 0.03 -23.71 -15.80
CA LYS A 44 -1.12 -24.61 -16.05
C LYS A 44 -1.69 -25.20 -14.76
N VAL A 45 -0.84 -25.55 -13.78
CA VAL A 45 -1.27 -26.04 -12.46
C VAL A 45 -1.93 -24.93 -11.64
N GLY A 46 -1.37 -23.71 -11.65
CA GLY A 46 -1.95 -22.53 -11.03
C GLY A 46 -3.37 -22.25 -11.55
N ILE A 47 -3.55 -22.25 -12.87
CA ILE A 47 -4.85 -22.04 -13.53
C ILE A 47 -5.85 -23.14 -13.15
N ARG A 48 -5.44 -24.42 -13.09
CA ARG A 48 -6.33 -25.52 -12.68
C ARG A 48 -6.77 -25.40 -11.22
N ARG A 49 -5.85 -25.05 -10.31
CA ARG A 49 -6.17 -24.81 -8.90
C ARG A 49 -7.15 -23.65 -8.75
N ALA A 50 -6.93 -22.55 -9.49
CA ALA A 50 -7.86 -21.42 -9.53
C ALA A 50 -9.26 -21.82 -10.04
N LYS A 51 -9.34 -22.60 -11.14
CA LYS A 51 -10.62 -23.12 -11.66
C LYS A 51 -11.36 -24.03 -10.66
N ARG A 52 -10.63 -24.83 -9.85
CA ARG A 52 -11.25 -25.67 -8.80
C ARG A 52 -11.76 -24.81 -7.64
N GLY A 53 -10.96 -23.86 -7.16
CA GLY A 53 -11.39 -22.90 -6.14
C GLY A 53 -12.63 -22.11 -6.56
N TYR A 54 -12.71 -21.73 -7.84
CA TYR A 54 -13.88 -21.08 -8.44
C TYR A 54 -15.16 -21.93 -8.35
N LYS A 55 -15.09 -23.23 -8.67
CA LYS A 55 -16.26 -24.13 -8.58
C LYS A 55 -16.81 -24.22 -7.15
N ILE A 56 -15.92 -24.27 -6.16
CA ILE A 56 -16.28 -24.33 -4.74
C ILE A 56 -16.94 -23.01 -4.29
N ALA A 57 -16.29 -21.87 -4.55
CA ALA A 57 -16.82 -20.55 -4.20
C ALA A 57 -18.17 -20.24 -4.89
N ARG A 58 -18.37 -20.73 -6.11
CA ARG A 58 -19.67 -20.62 -6.81
C ARG A 58 -20.76 -21.40 -6.09
N GLN A 59 -20.47 -22.61 -5.61
CA GLN A 59 -21.44 -23.44 -4.89
C GLN A 59 -21.80 -22.83 -3.52
N ASP A 60 -20.81 -22.31 -2.78
CA ASP A 60 -21.04 -21.67 -1.48
C ASP A 60 -21.92 -20.43 -1.59
N ASN A 61 -21.70 -19.60 -2.62
CA ASN A 61 -22.54 -18.43 -2.90
C ASN A 61 -23.99 -18.80 -3.28
N ILE A 62 -24.19 -19.89 -4.03
CA ILE A 62 -25.53 -20.41 -4.33
C ILE A 62 -26.23 -20.82 -3.03
N ASN A 63 -25.51 -21.45 -2.11
CA ASN A 63 -26.04 -21.89 -0.81
C ASN A 63 -26.40 -20.70 0.09
N ILE A 64 -25.54 -19.67 0.19
CA ILE A 64 -25.80 -18.44 0.95
C ILE A 64 -27.06 -17.74 0.44
N ARG A 65 -27.23 -17.61 -0.88
CA ARG A 65 -28.42 -16.99 -1.48
C ARG A 65 -29.70 -17.78 -1.23
N ARG A 66 -29.63 -19.11 -1.26
CA ARG A 66 -30.77 -19.95 -0.86
C ARG A 66 -31.14 -19.66 0.61
N ALA A 67 -30.16 -19.57 1.50
CA ALA A 67 -30.38 -19.25 2.91
C ALA A 67 -30.97 -17.84 3.12
N GLU A 68 -30.47 -16.81 2.41
CA GLU A 68 -31.02 -15.45 2.50
C GLU A 68 -32.44 -15.36 1.94
N LYS A 69 -32.72 -16.00 0.80
CA LYS A 69 -34.07 -16.04 0.22
C LYS A 69 -35.04 -16.74 1.17
N GLU A 70 -34.62 -17.81 1.80
CA GLU A 70 -35.39 -18.52 2.83
C GLU A 70 -35.65 -17.64 4.06
N ARG A 71 -34.63 -16.90 4.53
CA ARG A 71 -34.76 -15.94 5.64
C ARG A 71 -35.75 -14.82 5.32
N LYS A 72 -35.72 -14.28 4.09
CA LYS A 72 -36.67 -13.25 3.63
C LYS A 72 -38.10 -13.79 3.55
N ARG A 73 -38.30 -15.01 3.03
CA ARG A 73 -39.61 -15.67 3.00
C ARG A 73 -40.20 -15.89 4.40
N ARG A 74 -39.35 -16.24 5.36
CA ARG A 74 -39.77 -16.39 6.77
C ARG A 74 -40.10 -15.04 7.43
N SER A 75 -39.43 -13.97 7.01
CA SER A 75 -39.70 -12.62 7.51
C SER A 75 -40.99 -12.02 6.93
N SER A 76 -41.33 -12.31 5.67
CA SER A 76 -42.53 -11.78 5.02
C SER A 76 -43.82 -12.46 5.47
N ASN A 77 -43.74 -13.64 6.09
CA ASN A 77 -44.90 -14.36 6.62
C ASN A 77 -45.27 -14.00 8.07
N LYS A 78 -44.59 -13.03 8.69
CA LYS A 78 -44.93 -12.53 10.02
C LYS A 78 -45.57 -11.13 9.92
N GLY A 79 -46.90 -11.10 9.99
CA GLY A 79 -47.66 -9.89 10.33
C GLY A 79 -48.49 -9.31 9.19
N VAL A 80 -49.63 -9.93 8.90
CA VAL A 80 -50.81 -9.20 8.42
C VAL A 80 -51.71 -9.05 9.64
N THR A 81 -51.64 -7.88 10.29
CA THR A 81 -52.61 -7.47 11.30
C THR A 81 -53.53 -6.47 10.62
N VAL A 82 -54.79 -6.85 10.45
CA VAL A 82 -55.84 -6.01 9.86
C VAL A 82 -56.29 -5.00 10.92
N TYR A 83 -56.25 -3.71 10.59
CA TYR A 83 -56.88 -2.64 11.37
C TYR A 83 -57.95 -1.97 10.50
N ASN A 84 -59.14 -1.77 11.09
CA ASN A 84 -60.28 -1.09 10.49
C ASN A 84 -60.13 0.44 10.61
N GLU A 85 -60.57 1.14 9.58
CA GLU A 85 -60.69 2.60 9.48
C GLU A 85 -61.88 3.13 10.28
N GLU A 86 -61.75 4.30 10.89
CA GLU A 86 -62.79 5.35 10.90
C GLU A 86 -62.21 6.73 11.27
N ASP A 87 -62.63 7.71 10.47
CA ASP A 87 -62.82 9.16 10.65
C ASP A 87 -61.68 10.22 10.68
N VAL A 88 -62.00 11.26 9.89
CA VAL A 88 -61.36 12.52 9.46
C VAL A 88 -62.08 13.66 10.25
N PRO A 89 -61.50 14.85 10.62
CA PRO A 89 -61.25 15.89 9.60
C PRO A 89 -60.21 17.03 9.82
N THR A 90 -59.68 17.45 8.67
CA THR A 90 -59.29 18.79 8.13
C THR A 90 -58.62 19.89 8.99
N GLY A 91 -57.51 20.43 8.47
CA GLY A 91 -57.00 21.79 8.74
C GLY A 91 -55.71 22.12 7.96
N ALA A 92 -55.66 23.25 7.26
CA ALA A 92 -54.72 23.60 6.17
C ALA A 92 -53.33 24.13 6.58
N SER A 93 -52.31 23.96 5.71
CA SER A 93 -51.45 25.01 5.10
C SER A 93 -50.18 24.39 4.42
N PRO A 94 -49.73 24.85 3.24
CA PRO A 94 -48.62 24.23 2.51
C PRO A 94 -47.28 24.91 2.79
N ASN A 95 -46.31 24.16 3.31
CA ASN A 95 -44.89 24.48 3.24
C ASN A 95 -44.17 23.38 2.43
N PRO A 96 -43.13 23.72 1.65
CA PRO A 96 -42.47 22.78 0.75
C PRO A 96 -41.68 21.72 1.55
N PRO A 97 -41.60 20.46 1.06
CA PRO A 97 -40.90 19.41 1.78
C PRO A 97 -39.39 19.63 1.71
N SER A 98 -38.80 19.95 2.86
CA SER A 98 -37.37 19.77 3.12
C SER A 98 -37.02 18.31 2.88
N THR A 99 -36.14 18.06 1.92
CA THR A 99 -35.66 16.73 1.58
C THR A 99 -34.78 16.23 2.74
N GLU A 100 -35.41 15.48 3.64
CA GLU A 100 -34.74 14.71 4.68
C GLU A 100 -33.92 13.60 3.99
N ILE A 101 -32.62 13.83 3.82
CA ILE A 101 -31.67 12.78 3.46
C ILE A 101 -31.51 11.91 4.71
N GLN A 102 -32.42 10.95 4.89
CA GLN A 102 -32.20 9.83 5.79
C GLN A 102 -30.99 9.05 5.29
N ILE A 103 -29.89 9.11 6.03
CA ILE A 103 -28.70 8.28 5.79
C ILE A 103 -29.09 6.83 6.11
N PRO A 104 -29.27 5.94 5.11
CA PRO A 104 -29.64 4.56 5.36
C PRO A 104 -28.34 3.77 5.55
N GLY A 105 -28.07 3.29 6.77
CA GLY A 105 -27.03 2.28 6.97
C GLY A 105 -26.21 2.36 8.25
N GLN A 106 -26.84 2.49 9.42
CA GLN A 106 -26.26 1.88 10.62
C GLN A 106 -26.72 0.42 10.68
N THR A 107 -26.05 -0.42 9.89
CA THR A 107 -26.16 -1.88 10.01
C THR A 107 -25.71 -2.30 11.41
N LYS A 108 -26.58 -3.02 12.10
CA LYS A 108 -26.37 -3.59 13.44
C LYS A 108 -24.99 -4.24 13.55
N ASN A 109 -24.26 -3.81 14.57
CA ASN A 109 -23.00 -4.39 15.06
C ASN A 109 -23.09 -5.92 15.08
N SER A 110 -22.51 -6.56 14.08
CA SER A 110 -22.08 -7.95 14.20
C SER A 110 -21.01 -7.98 15.29
N ASN A 111 -21.28 -8.69 16.38
CA ASN A 111 -20.30 -9.10 17.40
C ASN A 111 -19.23 -10.00 16.75
N GLU A 112 -18.44 -9.47 15.82
CA GLU A 112 -17.16 -10.05 15.46
C GLU A 112 -16.26 -9.84 16.68
N LYS A 113 -16.18 -10.86 17.54
CA LYS A 113 -15.07 -11.02 18.47
C LYS A 113 -13.80 -10.85 17.64
N SER A 114 -13.14 -9.70 17.75
CA SER A 114 -11.92 -9.40 17.05
C SER A 114 -10.89 -10.43 17.49
N LYS A 115 -10.69 -11.46 16.67
CA LYS A 115 -9.58 -12.39 16.89
C LYS A 115 -8.32 -11.55 16.86
N ALA A 116 -7.51 -11.66 17.91
CA ALA A 116 -6.22 -10.98 17.99
C ALA A 116 -5.43 -11.23 16.69
N PRO A 117 -4.62 -10.25 16.23
CA PRO A 117 -3.76 -10.44 15.07
C PRO A 117 -2.95 -11.73 15.24
N ALA A 118 -2.92 -12.57 14.21
CA ALA A 118 -2.09 -13.77 14.26
C ALA A 118 -0.63 -13.36 14.39
N GLU A 119 0.12 -14.06 15.24
CA GLU A 119 1.56 -13.90 15.38
C GLU A 119 2.24 -14.09 14.02
N LEU A 120 3.23 -13.25 13.72
CA LEU A 120 3.96 -13.31 12.46
C LEU A 120 4.93 -14.49 12.53
N LYS A 121 4.79 -15.43 11.58
CA LYS A 121 5.68 -16.57 11.48
C LYS A 121 6.98 -16.13 10.82
N ILE A 122 8.01 -15.89 11.64
CA ILE A 122 9.38 -15.70 11.16
C ILE A 122 9.88 -17.06 10.67
N LYS A 123 10.15 -17.17 9.37
CA LYS A 123 10.60 -18.41 8.75
C LYS A 123 12.13 -18.50 8.82
N ASP A 124 12.64 -19.68 9.18
CA ASP A 124 14.01 -20.17 8.97
C ASP A 124 15.15 -19.13 9.07
N LEU A 125 15.15 -18.27 10.09
CA LEU A 125 16.23 -17.30 10.31
C LEU A 125 17.54 -18.03 10.67
N PRO A 126 18.70 -17.65 10.12
CA PRO A 126 19.96 -18.28 10.51
C PRO A 126 20.29 -17.91 11.96
N THR A 127 20.92 -18.82 12.69
CA THR A 127 21.30 -18.58 14.09
C THR A 127 22.37 -17.50 14.18
N VAL A 128 22.42 -16.78 15.29
CA VAL A 128 23.42 -15.73 15.56
C VAL A 128 24.84 -16.25 15.32
N ARG A 129 25.12 -17.47 15.79
CA ARG A 129 26.41 -18.14 15.58
C ARG A 129 26.70 -18.43 14.11
N GLN A 130 25.73 -18.89 13.33
CA GLN A 130 25.92 -19.10 11.89
C GLN A 130 26.22 -17.78 11.16
N ILE A 131 25.59 -16.67 11.55
CA ILE A 131 25.86 -15.36 10.94
C ILE A 131 27.27 -14.89 11.33
N HIS A 132 27.65 -15.03 12.60
CA HIS A 132 28.99 -14.68 13.11
C HIS A 132 30.10 -15.50 12.46
N ASP A 133 29.96 -16.83 12.41
CA ASP A 133 30.93 -17.75 11.79
C ASP A 133 31.08 -17.51 10.27
N ALA A 134 30.07 -16.89 9.64
CA ALA A 134 30.12 -16.52 8.22
C ALA A 134 30.89 -15.22 7.94
N MET A 135 31.26 -14.45 8.97
CA MET A 135 32.07 -13.24 8.85
C MET A 135 33.57 -13.56 8.97
N PRO A 136 34.39 -13.24 7.96
CA PRO A 136 35.85 -13.27 8.08
C PRO A 136 36.34 -12.32 9.18
N THR A 137 37.51 -12.61 9.75
CA THR A 137 38.15 -11.75 10.77
C THR A 137 38.42 -10.34 10.26
N ASP A 138 38.76 -10.21 8.97
CA ASP A 138 39.02 -8.92 8.32
C ASP A 138 37.73 -8.18 7.93
N GLY A 139 36.58 -8.84 8.11
CA GLY A 139 35.24 -8.37 7.77
C GLY A 139 34.75 -8.83 6.41
N ILE A 140 33.54 -8.39 6.08
CA ILE A 140 32.83 -8.71 4.82
C ILE A 140 31.87 -7.58 4.46
N GLU A 141 31.57 -7.43 3.17
CA GLU A 141 30.48 -6.56 2.74
C GLU A 141 29.11 -7.12 3.17
N ILE A 142 28.21 -6.28 3.68
CA ILE A 142 26.88 -6.70 4.15
C ILE A 142 26.07 -7.40 3.04
N LYS A 143 26.18 -6.93 1.78
CA LYS A 143 25.53 -7.58 0.63
C LYS A 143 26.05 -9.00 0.41
N GLU A 144 27.37 -9.20 0.53
CA GLU A 144 28.00 -10.52 0.40
C GLU A 144 27.63 -11.45 1.56
N LEU A 145 27.53 -10.91 2.78
CA LEU A 145 27.05 -11.67 3.93
C LEU A 145 25.60 -12.15 3.72
N ALA A 146 24.70 -11.26 3.29
CA ALA A 146 23.30 -11.62 3.02
C ALA A 146 23.18 -12.68 1.90
N LYS A 147 24.03 -12.62 0.86
CA LYS A 147 24.09 -13.63 -0.21
C LYS A 147 24.48 -15.02 0.27
N LYS A 148 25.13 -15.17 1.43
CA LYS A 148 25.42 -16.48 2.04
C LYS A 148 24.16 -17.18 2.60
N PHE A 149 23.05 -16.45 2.74
CA PHE A 149 21.81 -16.93 3.36
C PHE A 149 20.56 -16.78 2.46
N PRO A 150 20.59 -17.20 1.18
CA PRO A 150 19.57 -16.84 0.18
C PRO A 150 18.18 -17.42 0.45
N ASN A 151 18.10 -18.52 1.21
CA ASN A 151 16.83 -19.18 1.56
C ASN A 151 16.36 -18.87 2.99
N HIS A 152 17.14 -18.09 3.73
CA HIS A 152 16.90 -17.77 5.13
C HIS A 152 16.49 -16.31 5.35
N ILE A 153 16.60 -15.46 4.32
CA ILE A 153 16.24 -14.05 4.38
C ILE A 153 15.03 -13.82 3.47
N ASP A 154 13.91 -13.38 4.05
CA ASP A 154 12.68 -13.04 3.33
C ASP A 154 12.03 -11.77 3.89
N HIS A 155 10.88 -11.36 3.31
CA HIS A 155 10.14 -10.19 3.77
C HIS A 155 9.74 -10.22 5.25
N THR A 156 9.69 -11.40 5.88
CA THR A 156 9.27 -11.56 7.26
C THR A 156 10.38 -11.32 8.27
N ASN A 157 11.65 -11.43 7.84
CA ASN A 157 12.78 -11.50 8.75
C ASN A 157 13.99 -10.62 8.33
N VAL A 158 13.94 -9.97 7.17
CA VAL A 158 15.05 -9.15 6.64
C VAL A 158 15.51 -8.05 7.60
N ASN A 159 14.57 -7.36 8.26
CA ASN A 159 14.90 -6.32 9.25
C ASN A 159 15.52 -6.92 10.51
N LEU A 160 15.03 -8.08 10.95
CA LEU A 160 15.59 -8.81 12.10
C LEU A 160 17.01 -9.29 11.81
N PHE A 161 17.26 -9.82 10.61
CA PHE A 161 18.60 -10.17 10.16
C PHE A 161 19.54 -8.96 10.20
N SER A 162 19.11 -7.80 9.66
CA SER A 162 19.89 -6.56 9.73
C SER A 162 20.22 -6.15 11.19
N GLN A 163 19.25 -6.21 12.10
CA GLN A 163 19.46 -5.90 13.51
C GLN A 163 20.46 -6.84 14.18
N ILE A 164 20.39 -8.15 13.88
CA ILE A 164 21.36 -9.13 14.38
C ILE A 164 22.75 -8.81 13.83
N VAL A 165 22.88 -8.55 12.53
CA VAL A 165 24.14 -8.18 11.87
C VAL A 165 24.75 -6.95 12.56
N LYS A 166 23.97 -5.89 12.79
CA LYS A 166 24.42 -4.69 13.53
C LYS A 166 24.88 -5.00 14.97
N ALA A 167 24.29 -5.98 15.62
CA ALA A 167 24.60 -6.34 16.99
C ALA A 167 25.85 -7.23 17.15
N ILE A 168 26.25 -7.97 16.11
CA ILE A 168 27.39 -8.90 16.15
C ILE A 168 28.62 -8.38 15.43
N GLY A 169 28.57 -7.17 14.86
CA GLY A 169 29.71 -6.59 14.17
C GLY A 169 29.76 -5.08 14.23
N THR A 170 30.97 -4.55 14.01
CA THR A 170 31.23 -3.11 13.89
C THR A 170 31.21 -2.72 12.42
N VAL A 171 30.42 -1.70 12.09
CA VAL A 171 30.34 -1.14 10.73
C VAL A 171 31.43 -0.07 10.60
N GLU A 172 32.54 -0.40 9.94
CA GLU A 172 33.69 0.53 9.79
C GLU A 172 33.52 1.49 8.62
N THR A 173 32.94 1.00 7.52
CA THR A 173 32.49 1.81 6.38
C THR A 173 31.04 1.44 6.07
N LYS A 174 30.29 2.29 5.34
CA LYS A 174 28.84 2.12 5.09
C LYS A 174 28.45 0.69 4.67
N LEU A 175 29.37 -0.09 4.08
CA LEU A 175 29.10 -1.41 3.54
C LEU A 175 29.86 -2.56 4.23
N TRP A 176 30.90 -2.27 5.03
CA TRP A 176 31.83 -3.28 5.55
C TRP A 176 31.59 -3.55 7.04
N ILE A 177 31.36 -4.81 7.39
CA ILE A 177 31.16 -5.25 8.76
C ILE A 177 32.28 -6.18 9.22
N LYS A 178 32.83 -5.91 10.40
CA LYS A 178 33.77 -6.81 11.10
C LYS A 178 33.10 -7.50 12.29
N PRO A 179 33.36 -8.79 12.52
CA PRO A 179 32.78 -9.49 13.66
C PRO A 179 33.31 -8.91 14.98
N LEU A 180 32.46 -8.84 16.00
CA LEU A 180 32.89 -8.50 17.35
C LEU A 180 33.81 -9.60 17.91
N SER A 181 34.80 -9.18 18.70
CA SER A 181 35.71 -10.09 19.42
C SER A 181 34.96 -10.91 20.48
N GLN A 182 33.93 -10.33 21.09
CA GLN A 182 33.04 -10.98 22.03
C GLN A 182 31.59 -10.74 21.62
N LEU A 183 30.84 -11.84 21.44
CA LEU A 183 29.41 -11.78 21.17
C LEU A 183 28.65 -11.32 22.42
N PRO A 184 27.59 -10.50 22.28
CA PRO A 184 26.59 -10.31 23.33
C PRO A 184 26.03 -11.65 23.84
N GLU A 185 25.50 -11.65 25.06
CA GLU A 185 24.86 -12.84 25.62
C GLU A 185 23.64 -13.27 24.81
N GLN A 186 23.31 -14.57 24.81
CA GLN A 186 22.18 -15.12 24.07
C GLN A 186 20.84 -14.43 24.44
N GLU A 187 20.68 -14.02 25.71
CA GLU A 187 19.49 -13.31 26.19
C GLU A 187 19.25 -11.98 25.43
N PHE A 188 20.31 -11.31 25.00
CA PHE A 188 20.21 -10.09 24.20
C PHE A 188 19.54 -10.36 22.85
N PHE A 189 19.96 -11.44 22.17
CA PHE A 189 19.37 -11.83 20.88
C PHE A 189 17.96 -12.37 21.03
N ASP A 190 17.69 -13.13 22.10
CA ASP A 190 16.36 -13.62 22.39
C ASP A 190 15.37 -12.46 22.58
N LYS A 191 15.79 -11.36 23.22
CA LYS A 191 14.99 -10.12 23.33
C LYS A 191 14.71 -9.48 21.96
N ILE A 192 15.71 -9.38 21.09
CA ILE A 192 15.53 -8.83 19.73
C ILE A 192 14.54 -9.70 18.93
N ILE A 193 14.74 -11.03 18.93
CA ILE A 193 13.88 -11.97 18.22
C ILE A 193 12.46 -11.95 18.79
N GLN A 194 12.32 -11.89 20.13
CA GLN A 194 11.02 -11.82 20.78
C GLN A 194 10.30 -10.51 20.44
N GLU A 195 10.99 -9.37 20.43
CA GLU A 195 10.41 -8.07 20.04
C GLU A 195 9.95 -8.11 18.57
N ALA A 196 10.76 -8.66 17.66
CA ALA A 196 10.39 -8.80 16.25
C ALA A 196 9.17 -9.72 16.01
N LYS A 197 8.97 -10.73 16.88
CA LYS A 197 7.79 -11.62 16.83
C LYS A 197 6.55 -10.99 17.44
N ARG A 198 6.68 -9.95 18.28
CA ARG A 198 5.51 -9.32 18.91
C ARG A 198 4.61 -8.78 17.79
N PRO A 199 3.31 -9.13 17.81
CA PRO A 199 2.38 -8.55 16.85
C PRO A 199 2.39 -7.02 17.03
N PRO A 200 2.03 -6.26 15.98
CA PRO A 200 1.75 -4.84 16.14
C PRO A 200 0.83 -4.65 17.36
N PRO A 201 1.10 -3.67 18.24
CA PRO A 201 0.27 -3.45 19.41
C PRO A 201 -1.18 -3.35 18.95
N PRO A 202 -2.14 -3.94 19.69
CA PRO A 202 -3.53 -3.77 19.36
C PRO A 202 -3.77 -2.27 19.24
N LYS A 203 -4.57 -1.87 18.25
CA LYS A 203 -4.97 -0.47 18.10
C LYS A 203 -5.33 0.07 19.48
N PRO A 204 -4.81 1.26 19.86
CA PRO A 204 -5.23 1.89 21.10
C PRO A 204 -6.75 1.79 21.16
N LYS A 205 -7.27 1.23 22.26
CA LYS A 205 -8.71 1.19 22.46
C LYS A 205 -9.14 2.62 22.73
N LEU A 206 -9.32 3.37 21.64
CA LEU A 206 -9.81 4.72 21.71
C LEU A 206 -11.17 4.67 22.38
N GLN A 207 -11.35 5.53 23.37
CA GLN A 207 -12.66 5.79 23.90
C GLN A 207 -13.55 6.31 22.76
N ILE A 208 -14.87 6.18 22.90
CA ILE A 208 -15.84 6.62 21.87
C ILE A 208 -15.62 8.09 21.47
N ASN A 209 -15.06 8.85 22.39
CA ASN A 209 -14.78 10.25 22.28
C ASN A 209 -13.30 10.57 22.00
N GLU A 210 -12.50 9.63 21.53
CA GLU A 210 -11.10 9.88 21.17
C GLU A 210 -10.87 9.69 19.67
N THR A 211 -9.98 10.50 19.11
CA THR A 211 -9.45 10.34 17.75
C THR A 211 -7.93 10.45 17.77
N ILE A 212 -7.25 9.67 16.93
CA ILE A 212 -5.80 9.80 16.74
C ILE A 212 -5.56 10.51 15.42
N GLU A 213 -4.84 11.61 15.48
CA GLU A 213 -4.23 12.27 14.34
C GLU A 213 -2.76 11.88 14.28
N GLN A 214 -2.26 11.62 13.08
CA GLN A 214 -0.86 11.23 12.87
C GLN A 214 -0.26 12.15 11.83
N MET A 215 0.95 12.62 12.11
CA MET A 215 1.73 13.43 11.20
C MET A 215 3.18 12.99 11.27
N LEU A 216 3.77 12.71 10.11
CA LEU A 216 5.20 12.47 10.03
C LEU A 216 5.90 13.84 10.02
N GLN A 217 6.44 14.22 11.16
CA GLN A 217 7.29 15.39 11.36
C GLN A 217 8.74 15.08 10.96
N ASP A 218 9.50 16.16 10.72
CA ASP A 218 10.95 16.14 10.58
C ASP A 218 11.42 14.93 9.78
N ILE A 219 10.95 14.80 8.54
CA ILE A 219 11.38 13.68 7.71
C ILE A 219 12.87 13.86 7.44
N ALA A 220 13.66 13.17 8.26
CA ALA A 220 15.05 13.47 8.46
C ALA A 220 15.86 13.15 7.21
N LYS A 221 15.58 11.99 6.59
CA LYS A 221 16.30 11.54 5.38
C LYS A 221 15.69 10.26 4.79
N VAL A 222 15.96 10.08 3.52
CA VAL A 222 15.84 8.83 2.77
C VAL A 222 17.23 8.22 2.66
N THR A 223 17.41 6.99 3.15
CA THR A 223 18.69 6.27 3.11
C THR A 223 18.67 5.12 2.10
N PHE A 224 19.84 4.81 1.54
CA PHE A 224 20.04 3.78 0.50
C PHE A 224 21.04 2.69 0.91
N SER A 225 21.87 2.98 1.90
CA SER A 225 23.10 2.24 2.19
C SER A 225 23.23 1.87 3.67
N GLU A 226 22.16 1.92 4.47
CA GLU A 226 22.20 1.36 5.82
C GLU A 226 22.06 -0.16 5.73
N PRO A 227 22.45 -0.91 6.79
CA PRO A 227 22.46 -2.37 6.73
C PRO A 227 21.12 -3.00 6.27
N GLU A 228 19.99 -2.42 6.64
CA GLU A 228 18.65 -2.86 6.21
C GLU A 228 18.44 -2.74 4.70
N GLU A 229 18.82 -1.64 4.05
CA GLU A 229 18.71 -1.54 2.60
C GLU A 229 19.65 -2.52 1.89
N LEU A 230 20.88 -2.67 2.40
CA LEU A 230 21.88 -3.55 1.81
C LEU A 230 21.45 -5.03 1.86
N VAL A 231 20.96 -5.47 3.02
CA VAL A 231 20.42 -6.83 3.18
C VAL A 231 19.19 -7.01 2.28
N ARG A 232 18.26 -6.05 2.25
CA ARG A 232 17.07 -6.10 1.37
C ARG A 232 17.46 -6.22 -0.10
N GLY A 233 18.43 -5.43 -0.55
CA GLY A 233 18.90 -5.45 -1.95
C GLY A 233 19.56 -6.78 -2.33
N ALA A 234 20.30 -7.38 -1.40
CA ALA A 234 20.95 -8.68 -1.61
C ALA A 234 19.99 -9.88 -1.54
N SER A 235 18.90 -9.76 -0.76
CA SER A 235 17.97 -10.86 -0.47
C SER A 235 17.05 -11.26 -1.64
N LYS A 236 16.99 -10.47 -2.72
CA LYS A 236 16.12 -10.73 -3.89
C LYS A 236 14.65 -10.97 -3.51
N ILE A 237 14.16 -10.30 -2.47
CA ILE A 237 12.80 -10.51 -1.95
C ILE A 237 11.71 -10.00 -2.88
N LEU A 238 11.98 -9.02 -3.74
CA LEU A 238 10.97 -8.51 -4.67
C LEU A 238 10.57 -9.59 -5.71
N PRO A 239 9.27 -9.74 -6.01
CA PRO A 239 8.85 -10.55 -7.15
C PRO A 239 9.36 -9.91 -8.43
N LYS A 240 9.57 -10.71 -9.48
CA LYS A 240 10.04 -10.23 -10.79
C LYS A 240 9.12 -9.14 -11.38
N PHE A 241 7.83 -9.25 -11.11
CA PHE A 241 6.82 -8.29 -11.54
C PHE A 241 5.82 -8.03 -10.41
N PHE A 242 5.34 -6.80 -10.33
CA PHE A 242 4.06 -6.53 -9.71
C PHE A 242 2.95 -6.64 -10.75
N TYR A 243 1.76 -7.03 -10.31
CA TYR A 243 0.60 -7.19 -11.17
C TYR A 243 -0.51 -6.27 -10.72
N ARG A 244 -1.09 -5.52 -11.64
CA ARG A 244 -2.24 -4.68 -11.36
C ARG A 244 -3.36 -5.04 -12.31
N ASP A 245 -4.50 -5.46 -11.75
CA ASP A 245 -5.74 -5.52 -12.50
C ASP A 245 -6.41 -4.14 -12.49
N TYR A 246 -7.17 -3.85 -13.54
CA TYR A 246 -7.88 -2.59 -13.63
C TYR A 246 -9.36 -2.74 -13.25
N GLU A 247 -9.82 -1.85 -12.37
CA GLU A 247 -11.19 -1.66 -11.91
C GLU A 247 -11.46 -0.15 -11.80
N ASN A 248 -12.75 0.24 -11.74
CA ASN A 248 -13.35 1.52 -11.32
C ASN A 248 -12.88 1.96 -9.90
N SER A 249 -11.58 2.13 -9.78
CA SER A 249 -10.81 2.41 -8.58
C SER A 249 -10.40 3.88 -8.56
N ALA A 250 -9.86 4.35 -7.44
CA ALA A 250 -9.33 5.72 -7.31
C ALA A 250 -7.99 5.89 -8.06
N THR A 251 -7.85 5.28 -9.23
CA THR A 251 -6.64 5.28 -10.05
C THR A 251 -7.01 5.40 -11.54
N LEU A 252 -6.44 6.40 -12.19
CA LEU A 252 -6.49 6.61 -13.63
C LEU A 252 -5.50 5.65 -14.33
N SER A 253 -5.76 5.24 -15.58
CA SER A 253 -4.88 4.35 -16.35
C SER A 253 -4.96 4.61 -17.85
N THR A 254 -3.83 4.50 -18.56
CA THR A 254 -3.75 4.63 -20.03
C THR A 254 -4.43 3.48 -20.75
N PHE A 255 -4.48 2.31 -20.11
CA PHE A 255 -5.04 1.08 -20.70
C PHE A 255 -6.58 1.09 -20.71
N THR A 256 -7.20 2.18 -20.28
CA THR A 256 -8.65 2.34 -20.22
C THR A 256 -9.15 3.11 -21.45
N SER A 257 -9.84 2.41 -22.33
CA SER A 257 -10.40 2.98 -23.56
C SER A 257 -11.46 4.07 -23.33
N LYS A 258 -11.75 4.83 -24.39
CA LYS A 258 -12.89 5.76 -24.47
C LYS A 258 -14.27 5.06 -24.34
N HIS A 259 -14.38 3.75 -24.14
CA HIS A 259 -15.69 3.10 -23.98
C HIS A 259 -15.91 2.58 -22.56
N THR A 260 -14.84 2.36 -21.79
CA THR A 260 -14.90 1.60 -20.54
C THR A 260 -14.94 2.42 -19.25
N HIS A 261 -14.81 3.76 -19.31
CA HIS A 261 -14.80 4.59 -18.09
C HIS A 261 -15.31 6.02 -18.32
N VAL A 262 -16.63 6.20 -18.28
CA VAL A 262 -17.31 7.49 -18.54
C VAL A 262 -16.92 8.58 -17.53
N LYS A 263 -16.66 8.21 -16.27
CA LYS A 263 -16.38 9.17 -15.17
C LYS A 263 -15.05 9.91 -15.29
N HIS A 264 -14.03 9.32 -15.92
CA HIS A 264 -12.71 9.97 -16.06
C HIS A 264 -12.70 11.03 -17.16
N ARG A 265 -13.58 10.88 -18.16
CA ARG A 265 -13.55 11.73 -19.35
C ARG A 265 -14.33 13.02 -19.23
N MET A 266 -15.36 13.03 -18.38
CA MET A 266 -16.22 14.20 -18.18
C MET A 266 -15.67 15.16 -17.12
N ALA A 267 -14.75 14.70 -16.27
CA ALA A 267 -14.10 15.49 -15.24
C ALA A 267 -12.69 15.86 -15.70
N SER A 268 -12.47 17.13 -16.08
CA SER A 268 -11.15 17.61 -16.56
C SER A 268 -10.03 17.43 -15.53
N ASN A 269 -10.38 17.41 -14.25
CA ASN A 269 -9.48 17.14 -13.12
C ASN A 269 -9.17 15.64 -12.90
N LEU A 270 -9.77 14.72 -13.67
CA LEU A 270 -9.49 13.27 -13.64
C LEU A 270 -8.80 12.81 -14.94
N ARG A 271 -7.97 13.68 -15.51
CA ARG A 271 -7.11 13.36 -16.65
C ARG A 271 -5.80 12.76 -16.15
N LEU A 272 -5.41 11.67 -16.80
CA LEU A 272 -4.11 11.05 -16.61
C LEU A 272 -3.05 12.01 -17.17
N HIS A 273 -2.00 12.29 -16.40
CA HIS A 273 -0.86 13.05 -16.89
C HIS A 273 -0.19 12.29 -18.03
N GLU A 274 0.46 13.04 -18.92
CA GLU A 274 1.29 12.47 -19.97
C GLU A 274 2.36 11.56 -19.34
N GLU A 275 2.71 10.48 -20.03
CA GLU A 275 3.69 9.47 -19.59
C GLU A 275 3.28 8.56 -18.41
N ASN A 276 2.22 8.88 -17.67
CA ASN A 276 1.76 8.03 -16.57
C ASN A 276 0.98 6.81 -17.07
N ALA A 277 1.44 5.59 -16.81
CA ALA A 277 0.65 4.37 -17.05
C ALA A 277 -0.51 4.22 -16.04
N PHE A 278 -0.28 4.67 -14.81
CA PHE A 278 -1.25 4.69 -13.71
C PHE A 278 -1.09 5.97 -12.90
N GLN A 279 -2.19 6.49 -12.35
CA GLN A 279 -2.14 7.70 -11.50
C GLN A 279 -3.20 7.64 -10.42
N ALA A 280 -2.80 7.84 -9.17
CA ALA A 280 -3.74 7.99 -8.06
C ALA A 280 -4.56 9.29 -8.23
N ILE A 281 -5.83 9.26 -7.81
CA ILE A 281 -6.66 10.49 -7.84
C ILE A 281 -6.22 11.48 -6.76
N GLY A 282 -5.74 10.99 -5.61
CA GLY A 282 -5.23 11.83 -4.54
C GLY A 282 -3.78 12.24 -4.77
N ASN A 283 -3.44 13.47 -4.43
CA ASN A 283 -2.05 13.93 -4.39
C ASN A 283 -1.33 13.32 -3.19
N PHE A 284 -0.14 12.79 -3.40
CA PHE A 284 0.69 12.24 -2.34
C PHE A 284 1.39 13.36 -1.56
N SER A 285 1.31 13.30 -0.23
CA SER A 285 2.06 14.16 0.69
C SER A 285 2.78 13.27 1.70
N PRO A 286 4.11 13.26 1.77
CA PRO A 286 4.86 12.39 2.68
C PRO A 286 4.45 12.54 4.15
N THR A 287 4.32 13.80 4.62
CA THR A 287 3.99 14.12 6.01
C THR A 287 2.62 13.59 6.43
N ARG A 288 1.65 13.62 5.50
CA ARG A 288 0.30 13.11 5.70
C ARG A 288 0.24 11.61 5.46
N ASP A 289 0.68 11.17 4.29
CA ASP A 289 0.36 9.87 3.73
C ASP A 289 1.27 8.75 4.24
N LEU A 290 2.54 9.01 4.58
CA LEU A 290 3.44 8.02 5.22
C LEU A 290 3.15 7.83 6.71
N THR A 291 1.86 7.72 7.04
CA THR A 291 1.34 7.48 8.39
C THR A 291 0.55 6.18 8.40
N CYS A 292 0.50 5.53 9.57
CA CYS A 292 -0.25 4.30 9.75
C CYS A 292 -1.73 4.48 9.39
N HIS A 293 -2.34 5.60 9.81
CA HIS A 293 -3.72 5.94 9.55
C HIS A 293 -4.03 6.03 8.04
N ARG A 294 -3.20 6.76 7.27
CA ARG A 294 -3.45 6.96 5.83
C ARG A 294 -3.24 5.69 5.02
N ILE A 295 -2.23 4.89 5.34
CA ILE A 295 -1.98 3.60 4.70
C ILE A 295 -3.13 2.64 5.01
N GLU A 296 -3.53 2.53 6.27
CA GLU A 296 -4.62 1.63 6.67
C GLU A 296 -5.94 2.00 5.99
N ARG A 297 -6.24 3.30 5.90
CA ARG A 297 -7.42 3.79 5.18
C ARG A 297 -7.44 3.30 3.73
N HIS A 298 -6.29 3.33 3.04
CA HIS A 298 -6.16 2.81 1.67
C HIS A 298 -6.40 1.30 1.61
N LEU A 299 -5.92 0.54 2.59
CA LEU A 299 -6.14 -0.91 2.67
C LEU A 299 -7.62 -1.25 2.91
N ARG A 300 -8.37 -0.41 3.63
CA ARG A 300 -9.78 -0.64 3.93
C ARG A 300 -10.70 -0.20 2.79
N TRP A 301 -11.22 -1.17 2.03
CA TRP A 301 -12.10 -0.94 0.87
C TRP A 301 -13.30 0.00 1.12
N GLN A 302 -13.86 0.00 2.34
CA GLN A 302 -15.04 0.79 2.69
C GLN A 302 -14.71 2.25 3.07
N GLN A 303 -13.43 2.62 3.21
CA GLN A 303 -12.99 3.93 3.70
C GLN A 303 -12.48 4.87 2.58
N LYS A 304 -13.04 4.74 1.36
CA LYS A 304 -12.68 5.56 0.18
C LYS A 304 -13.16 7.03 0.22
N LYS A 305 -13.47 7.58 1.40
CA LYS A 305 -13.72 9.02 1.56
C LYS A 305 -12.38 9.74 1.43
N ASP A 306 -12.33 10.86 0.71
CA ASP A 306 -11.10 11.52 0.25
C ASP A 306 -10.29 10.63 -0.72
N PRO A 307 -9.94 11.08 -1.93
CA PRO A 307 -9.17 10.28 -2.87
C PRO A 307 -7.93 9.64 -2.24
N SER A 308 -7.69 8.37 -2.57
CA SER A 308 -6.43 7.72 -2.17
C SER A 308 -5.29 8.26 -3.01
N SER A 309 -4.15 8.51 -2.38
CA SER A 309 -2.86 8.83 -3.02
C SER A 309 -2.05 7.57 -3.36
N TYR A 310 -2.63 6.38 -3.17
CA TYR A 310 -1.96 5.11 -3.37
C TYR A 310 -2.52 4.29 -4.53
N ILE A 311 -1.63 3.50 -5.13
CA ILE A 311 -1.92 2.56 -6.22
C ILE A 311 -1.59 1.16 -5.70
N SER A 312 -2.62 0.32 -5.49
CA SER A 312 -2.40 -1.08 -5.10
C SER A 312 -1.88 -1.96 -6.25
N ALA A 313 -1.00 -2.90 -5.94
CA ALA A 313 -0.59 -3.96 -6.85
C ALA A 313 -0.48 -5.29 -6.09
N PHE A 314 -0.44 -6.39 -6.84
CA PHE A 314 -0.23 -7.75 -6.34
C PHE A 314 1.20 -8.19 -6.61
N GLY A 315 1.83 -8.87 -5.65
CA GLY A 315 3.11 -9.55 -5.88
C GLY A 315 2.99 -10.87 -6.65
N ASP A 316 1.77 -11.37 -6.86
CA ASP A 316 1.48 -12.64 -7.53
C ASP A 316 0.39 -12.47 -8.60
N ILE A 317 0.62 -13.08 -9.77
CA ILE A 317 -0.32 -13.06 -10.89
C ILE A 317 -1.61 -13.83 -10.57
N GLY A 318 -1.53 -14.90 -9.77
CA GLY A 318 -2.70 -15.68 -9.37
C GLY A 318 -3.70 -14.83 -8.58
N ASN A 319 -3.21 -13.98 -7.67
CA ASN A 319 -4.02 -12.99 -6.95
C ASN A 319 -4.68 -11.97 -7.88
N ALA A 320 -3.90 -11.39 -8.81
CA ALA A 320 -4.43 -10.44 -9.79
C ALA A 320 -5.51 -11.08 -10.69
N VAL A 321 -5.31 -12.31 -11.16
CA VAL A 321 -6.29 -13.04 -11.98
C VAL A 321 -7.56 -13.36 -11.18
N ARG A 322 -7.44 -13.77 -9.91
CA ARG A 322 -8.61 -14.01 -9.05
C ARG A 322 -9.43 -12.73 -8.86
N ARG A 323 -8.77 -11.59 -8.65
CA ARG A 323 -9.41 -10.28 -8.52
C ARG A 323 -10.10 -9.86 -9.83
N ALA A 324 -9.40 -9.99 -10.95
CA ALA A 324 -9.98 -9.73 -12.28
C ALA A 324 -11.22 -10.61 -12.54
N GLN A 325 -11.15 -11.91 -12.26
CA GLN A 325 -12.30 -12.81 -12.41
C GLN A 325 -13.48 -12.43 -11.51
N PHE A 326 -13.21 -11.95 -10.30
CA PHE A 326 -14.24 -11.42 -9.41
C PHE A 326 -14.97 -10.24 -10.06
N HIS A 327 -14.24 -9.27 -10.62
CA HIS A 327 -14.83 -8.11 -11.31
C HIS A 327 -15.61 -8.51 -12.57
N TYR A 328 -15.09 -9.48 -13.33
CA TYR A 328 -15.73 -9.92 -14.57
C TYR A 328 -17.00 -10.75 -14.31
N SER A 329 -16.93 -11.69 -13.37
CA SER A 329 -17.92 -12.76 -13.25
C SER A 329 -18.84 -12.63 -12.03
N PHE A 330 -18.39 -11.99 -10.94
CA PHE A 330 -19.02 -12.09 -9.62
C PHE A 330 -19.63 -10.79 -9.10
N ALA A 331 -19.36 -9.64 -9.72
CA ALA A 331 -20.11 -8.42 -9.41
C ALA A 331 -21.57 -8.58 -9.88
N GLN A 332 -22.41 -9.14 -9.00
CA GLN A 332 -23.79 -9.51 -9.32
C GLN A 332 -24.63 -8.26 -9.61
N GLY A 333 -25.19 -8.17 -10.82
CA GLY A 333 -26.19 -7.16 -11.20
C GLY A 333 -25.63 -5.86 -11.78
N THR A 334 -24.32 -5.64 -11.67
CA THR A 334 -23.61 -4.55 -12.35
C THR A 334 -22.33 -5.14 -12.91
N HIS A 335 -22.24 -5.31 -14.23
CA HIS A 335 -20.96 -5.57 -14.86
C HIS A 335 -20.04 -4.39 -14.53
N ILE A 336 -19.10 -4.57 -13.60
CA ILE A 336 -18.19 -3.50 -13.17
C ILE A 336 -17.13 -3.23 -14.27
N GLY A 337 -16.82 -4.22 -15.09
CA GLY A 337 -15.93 -4.07 -16.25
C GLY A 337 -16.31 -4.99 -17.40
N GLU A 338 -16.35 -4.42 -18.61
CA GLU A 338 -16.59 -5.15 -19.87
C GLU A 338 -15.32 -5.83 -20.40
N ARG A 339 -14.15 -5.26 -20.08
CA ARG A 339 -12.82 -5.76 -20.42
C ARG A 339 -11.90 -5.52 -19.24
N ILE A 340 -11.16 -6.54 -18.82
CA ILE A 340 -10.22 -6.44 -17.71
C ILE A 340 -8.83 -6.78 -18.23
N THR A 341 -7.90 -5.86 -18.01
CA THR A 341 -6.48 -6.02 -18.30
C THR A 341 -5.74 -6.26 -16.99
N ILE A 342 -4.69 -7.09 -17.07
CA ILE A 342 -3.71 -7.25 -15.99
C ILE A 342 -2.38 -6.78 -16.54
N THR A 343 -1.81 -5.76 -15.91
CA THR A 343 -0.53 -5.18 -16.30
C THR A 343 0.56 -5.73 -15.40
N ALA A 344 1.65 -6.21 -15.99
CA ALA A 344 2.86 -6.57 -15.29
C ALA A 344 3.82 -5.37 -15.24
N ILE A 345 4.35 -5.07 -14.06
CA ILE A 345 5.22 -3.92 -13.78
C ILE A 345 6.56 -4.47 -13.32
N GLY A 346 7.62 -4.20 -14.08
CA GLY A 346 8.97 -4.71 -13.79
C GLY A 346 9.54 -4.14 -12.49
N THR A 347 10.27 -4.96 -11.74
CA THR A 347 10.89 -4.57 -10.45
C THR A 347 12.41 -4.54 -10.49
N ALA A 348 13.02 -4.84 -11.65
CA ALA A 348 14.47 -5.01 -11.78
C ALA A 348 15.27 -3.74 -11.42
N ASP A 349 14.69 -2.56 -11.66
CA ASP A 349 15.32 -1.27 -11.37
C ASP A 349 14.92 -0.69 -10.01
N LEU A 350 14.26 -1.47 -9.14
CA LEU A 350 13.89 -1.03 -7.81
C LEU A 350 15.04 -1.24 -6.81
N VAL A 351 15.39 -0.16 -6.10
CA VAL A 351 16.40 -0.12 -5.04
C VAL A 351 15.68 0.05 -3.70
N PRO A 352 16.06 -0.73 -2.66
CA PRO A 352 15.49 -0.57 -1.34
C PRO A 352 15.93 0.76 -0.72
N ILE A 353 14.99 1.43 -0.06
CA ILE A 353 15.25 2.63 0.73
C ILE A 353 14.58 2.51 2.10
N THR A 354 15.02 3.35 3.03
CA THR A 354 14.29 3.62 4.27
C THR A 354 14.01 5.10 4.38
N VAL A 355 12.73 5.46 4.53
CA VAL A 355 12.32 6.81 4.91
C VAL A 355 12.37 6.90 6.43
N ARG A 356 13.20 7.80 6.95
CA ARG A 356 13.38 8.01 8.39
C ARG A 356 12.80 9.35 8.78
N GLY A 357 12.04 9.38 9.87
CA GLY A 357 11.45 10.61 10.39
C GLY A 357 10.86 10.44 11.77
N ARG A 358 10.28 11.51 12.31
CA ARG A 358 9.61 11.49 13.61
C ARG A 358 8.11 11.46 13.42
N LEU A 359 7.45 10.41 13.88
CA LEU A 359 5.99 10.35 13.87
C LEU A 359 5.45 11.04 15.13
N GLN A 360 4.65 12.08 14.93
CA GLN A 360 3.82 12.69 15.96
C GLN A 360 2.44 12.03 15.92
N GLU A 361 1.98 11.55 17.07
CA GLU A 361 0.65 10.98 17.28
C GLU A 361 -0.09 11.87 18.29
N THR A 362 -1.14 12.53 17.83
CA THR A 362 -1.99 13.39 18.65
C THR A 362 -3.28 12.67 18.99
N ILE A 363 -3.46 12.30 20.25
CA ILE A 363 -4.71 11.75 20.78
C ILE A 363 -5.59 12.92 21.21
N VAL A 364 -6.64 13.18 20.43
CA VAL A 364 -7.63 14.21 20.70
C VAL A 364 -8.81 13.58 21.41
N THR A 365 -9.08 14.03 22.64
CA THR A 365 -10.28 13.66 23.39
C THR A 365 -11.36 14.72 23.18
N TRP A 366 -12.57 14.29 22.93
CA TRP A 366 -13.75 15.09 22.68
C TRP A 366 -14.72 14.98 23.86
N THR A 367 -15.44 16.05 24.17
CA THR A 367 -16.70 15.98 24.93
C THR A 367 -17.83 16.09 23.92
N VAL A 368 -18.74 15.12 23.94
CA VAL A 368 -19.94 15.13 23.11
C VAL A 368 -21.05 15.79 23.89
N HIS A 369 -21.45 16.98 23.47
CA HIS A 369 -22.58 17.70 24.04
C HIS A 369 -23.86 17.34 23.30
N LYS A 370 -24.96 17.24 24.03
CA LYS A 370 -26.29 16.97 23.48
C LYS A 370 -27.27 17.98 24.05
N ASP A 371 -27.95 18.70 23.17
CA ASP A 371 -29.06 19.57 23.52
C ASP A 371 -30.24 19.28 22.57
N GLY A 372 -31.20 18.50 23.06
CA GLY A 372 -32.27 17.92 22.24
C GLY A 372 -31.72 17.10 21.08
N ILE A 373 -32.01 17.53 19.84
CA ILE A 373 -31.54 16.91 18.60
C ILE A 373 -30.14 17.39 18.18
N LEU A 374 -29.64 18.48 18.76
CA LEU A 374 -28.33 19.03 18.43
C LEU A 374 -27.25 18.22 19.14
N THR A 375 -26.29 17.70 18.37
CA THR A 375 -25.08 17.07 18.91
C THR A 375 -23.87 17.78 18.36
N TRP A 376 -23.01 18.29 19.24
CA TRP A 376 -21.73 18.88 18.86
C TRP A 376 -20.60 18.31 19.71
N LYS A 377 -19.37 18.48 19.23
CA LYS A 377 -18.15 18.00 19.90
C LYS A 377 -17.28 19.19 20.25
N THR A 378 -16.72 19.21 21.45
CA THR A 378 -15.66 20.14 21.84
C THR A 378 -14.43 19.36 22.23
N THR A 379 -13.24 19.83 21.85
CA THR A 379 -11.99 19.22 22.34
C THR A 379 -11.89 19.40 23.85
N SER A 380 -11.73 18.30 24.57
CA SER A 380 -11.60 18.28 26.04
C SER A 380 -10.18 18.00 26.51
N GLY A 381 -9.33 17.47 25.63
CA GLY A 381 -7.95 17.19 25.91
C GLY A 381 -7.19 16.83 24.65
N GLU A 382 -5.89 17.05 24.69
CA GLU A 382 -4.96 16.69 23.64
C GLU A 382 -3.72 16.09 24.30
N LYS A 383 -3.30 14.93 23.81
CA LYS A 383 -2.04 14.30 24.23
C LYS A 383 -1.20 14.04 23.00
N VAL A 384 0.00 14.60 22.98
CA VAL A 384 0.97 14.39 21.91
C VAL A 384 2.00 13.35 22.35
N GLU A 385 2.22 12.36 21.51
CA GLU A 385 3.28 11.37 21.63
C GLU A 385 4.17 11.44 20.39
N GLU A 386 5.48 11.29 20.57
CA GLU A 386 6.46 11.31 19.49
C GLU A 386 7.29 10.04 19.50
N ARG A 387 7.63 9.55 18.31
CA ARG A 387 8.56 8.42 18.16
C ARG A 387 9.22 8.43 16.80
N ASP A 388 10.45 7.95 16.75
CA ASP A 388 11.14 7.76 15.48
C ASP A 388 10.54 6.57 14.71
N VAL A 389 10.46 6.73 13.39
CA VAL A 389 9.96 5.70 12.48
C VAL A 389 10.93 5.48 11.32
N GLU A 390 11.00 4.21 10.91
CA GLU A 390 11.78 3.70 9.79
C GLU A 390 10.80 2.98 8.85
N ILE A 391 10.56 3.58 7.70
CA ILE A 391 9.57 3.10 6.74
C ILE A 391 10.31 2.48 5.56
N PRO A 392 10.34 1.14 5.45
CA PRO A 392 10.98 0.45 4.33
C PRO A 392 10.15 0.67 3.07
N CYS A 393 10.80 1.22 2.03
CA CYS A 393 10.21 1.40 0.71
C CYS A 393 11.15 0.85 -0.37
N TRP A 394 10.71 0.93 -1.63
CA TRP A 394 11.53 0.70 -2.81
C TRP A 394 11.31 1.83 -3.80
N VAL A 395 12.36 2.27 -4.49
CA VAL A 395 12.29 3.35 -5.48
C VAL A 395 13.03 2.96 -6.74
N HIS A 396 12.66 3.57 -7.86
CA HIS A 396 13.42 3.39 -9.08
C HIS A 396 14.86 3.92 -8.91
N LYS A 397 15.86 3.20 -9.43
CA LYS A 397 17.29 3.54 -9.33
C LYS A 397 17.64 4.97 -9.76
N LYS A 398 16.82 5.57 -10.62
CA LYS A 398 16.96 6.98 -11.06
C LYS A 398 16.87 8.01 -9.91
N ALA A 399 16.26 7.63 -8.78
CA ALA A 399 16.17 8.48 -7.59
C ALA A 399 17.38 8.36 -6.66
N VAL A 400 18.28 7.42 -6.92
CA VAL A 400 19.45 7.14 -6.09
C VAL A 400 20.60 8.00 -6.59
N PRO A 401 21.20 8.86 -5.76
CA PRO A 401 22.43 9.57 -6.12
C PRO A 401 23.55 8.59 -6.47
N GLU A 402 24.47 8.98 -7.34
CA GLU A 402 25.61 8.14 -7.74
C GLU A 402 26.51 7.73 -6.56
N ASP A 403 26.60 8.61 -5.55
CA ASP A 403 27.38 8.39 -4.32
C ASP A 403 26.57 7.74 -3.18
N GLU A 404 25.32 7.34 -3.47
CA GLU A 404 24.36 6.77 -2.52
C GLU A 404 24.18 7.63 -1.25
N THR A 405 24.39 8.95 -1.34
CA THR A 405 24.17 9.84 -0.20
C THR A 405 22.69 9.91 0.17
N PRO A 406 22.36 10.04 1.47
CA PRO A 406 20.99 10.23 1.88
C PRO A 406 20.40 11.51 1.27
N ILE A 407 19.15 11.45 0.82
CA ILE A 407 18.42 12.58 0.24
C ILE A 407 17.22 12.98 1.09
N SER A 408 16.72 14.20 0.93
CA SER A 408 15.45 14.62 1.52
C SER A 408 14.26 14.01 0.75
N VAL A 409 13.06 14.07 1.34
CA VAL A 409 11.87 13.59 0.63
C VAL A 409 11.46 14.53 -0.50
N GLU A 410 11.77 15.81 -0.39
CA GLU A 410 11.57 16.79 -1.47
C GLU A 410 12.47 16.45 -2.67
N GLN A 411 13.73 16.06 -2.42
CA GLN A 411 14.63 15.57 -3.47
C GLN A 411 14.10 14.25 -4.07
N LEU A 412 13.60 13.33 -3.24
CA LEU A 412 12.96 12.10 -3.74
C LEU A 412 11.74 12.42 -4.60
N ALA A 413 10.87 13.35 -4.18
CA ALA A 413 9.71 13.78 -4.94
C ALA A 413 10.11 14.46 -6.27
N ALA A 414 11.12 15.32 -6.23
CA ALA A 414 11.66 16.00 -7.42
C ALA A 414 12.28 15.03 -8.44
N SER A 415 12.73 13.84 -8.01
CA SER A 415 13.21 12.80 -8.93
C SER A 415 12.12 12.20 -9.84
N GLY A 416 10.84 12.42 -9.51
CA GLY A 416 9.70 11.84 -10.21
C GLY A 416 9.70 10.31 -10.22
N ALA A 417 10.36 9.68 -9.24
CA ALA A 417 10.35 8.22 -9.09
C ALA A 417 9.16 7.76 -8.26
N ASP A 418 8.58 6.63 -8.66
CA ASP A 418 7.57 5.95 -7.86
C ASP A 418 8.17 5.37 -6.57
N VAL A 419 7.41 5.49 -5.48
CA VAL A 419 7.73 4.86 -4.19
C VAL A 419 6.81 3.66 -3.97
N TRP A 420 7.40 2.49 -3.80
CA TRP A 420 6.70 1.24 -3.58
C TRP A 420 6.79 0.82 -2.12
N LEU A 421 5.63 0.46 -1.56
CA LEU A 421 5.50 0.03 -0.17
C LEU A 421 5.07 -1.44 -0.14
N SER A 422 5.84 -2.28 0.55
CA SER A 422 5.42 -3.65 0.85
C SER A 422 4.60 -3.66 2.13
N ILE A 423 3.33 -4.08 2.03
CA ILE A 423 2.46 -4.20 3.21
C ILE A 423 3.02 -5.20 4.23
N THR A 424 3.72 -6.26 3.77
CA THR A 424 4.41 -7.18 4.69
C THR A 424 5.50 -6.48 5.47
N GLU A 425 6.35 -5.68 4.81
CA GLU A 425 7.43 -4.94 5.47
C GLU A 425 6.88 -3.86 6.41
N LEU A 426 5.82 -3.15 6.01
CA LEU A 426 5.15 -2.12 6.84
C LEU A 426 4.51 -2.67 8.12
N ARG A 427 4.14 -3.96 8.13
CA ARG A 427 3.64 -4.63 9.35
C ARG A 427 4.74 -4.95 10.33
N LEU A 428 5.96 -5.10 9.85
CA LEU A 428 7.14 -5.52 10.61
C LEU A 428 8.04 -4.35 11.00
N CYS A 429 7.91 -3.21 10.32
CA CYS A 429 8.62 -2.00 10.73
C CYS A 429 7.92 -1.33 11.92
N ASN A 430 8.62 -0.38 12.53
CA ASN A 430 8.12 0.36 13.69
C ASN A 430 6.93 1.28 13.35
N LEU A 431 6.55 1.50 12.09
CA LEU A 431 5.29 2.19 11.74
C LEU A 431 4.04 1.40 12.17
N LYS A 432 4.16 0.06 12.26
CA LYS A 432 3.13 -0.84 12.82
C LYS A 432 1.77 -0.78 12.11
N VAL A 433 1.79 -0.81 10.77
CA VAL A 433 0.54 -0.74 9.97
C VAL A 433 -0.31 -2.00 10.21
N PRO A 434 -1.57 -1.88 10.66
CA PRO A 434 -2.45 -3.03 10.84
C PRO A 434 -2.95 -3.53 9.49
N ALA A 435 -3.08 -4.86 9.35
CA ALA A 435 -3.67 -5.48 8.18
C ALA A 435 -4.89 -6.30 8.57
N THR A 436 -6.03 -6.05 7.93
CA THR A 436 -7.19 -6.95 7.99
C THR A 436 -6.92 -8.22 7.18
N LYS A 437 -7.71 -9.27 7.42
CA LYS A 437 -7.60 -10.50 6.63
C LYS A 437 -7.79 -10.19 5.15
N GLY A 438 -6.91 -10.73 4.30
CA GLY A 438 -6.95 -10.55 2.84
C GLY A 438 -5.93 -9.58 2.26
N HIS A 439 -5.19 -8.82 3.09
CA HIS A 439 -4.18 -7.88 2.58
C HIS A 439 -2.78 -8.47 2.42
N HIS A 440 -2.45 -9.60 3.06
CA HIS A 440 -1.33 -10.50 2.71
C HIS A 440 -1.51 -11.82 3.46
N TYR A 441 -1.77 -12.90 2.72
CA TYR A 441 -1.48 -14.26 3.15
C TYR A 441 -0.93 -14.99 1.92
N ASP A 442 0.39 -15.13 1.87
CA ASP A 442 0.94 -16.37 1.33
C ASP A 442 0.52 -17.47 2.29
N GLY A 443 -0.47 -18.24 1.83
CA GLY A 443 -1.10 -19.38 2.49
C GLY A 443 -1.85 -20.18 1.45
#